data_AF-A0A0G1MNF4-F1
#
_entry.id   AF-A0A0G1MNF4-F1
#
_cell.length_a   1.000
_cell.length_b   1.000
_cell.length_c   1.000
_cell.angle_alpha   90.00
_cell.angle_beta   90.00
_cell.angle_gamma   90.00
#
_symmetry.space_group_name_H-M   'P 1'
#
loop_
_entity.id
_entity.type
_entity.pdbx_description
1 polymer ?
#
loop_
_entity_poly.entity_id
_entity_poly.type
_entity_poly.pdbx_seq_one_letter_code
_entity_poly.pdbx_strand_id
1 'polypeptide(L)'
;MADVMTILEKKKKLKGLKIVFVGDCENNVTHSLALLSDKLGMKFVSCSPKGFEMKREVVKMLKNRPVEIQNPKEAVKNADVIITDTWVSMGDESQKKKRLKIFPPYQVNAKLMGLAKKNAIFMHCLPAYRGYEVTDEVIDGPQSVVFDEAENRLHVQKALMLYILTSK
;
A
#
# COMPACT_ATOMS: atom_id res chain seq x y z
N MET A 1 -5.71 5.15 6.85
CA MET A 1 -6.01 6.48 7.46
C MET A 1 -4.74 7.07 8.06
N ALA A 2 -4.06 6.33 8.94
CA ALA A 2 -2.67 6.61 9.34
C ALA A 2 -1.71 6.71 8.14
N ASP A 3 -1.91 5.87 7.12
CA ASP A 3 -1.12 5.88 5.89
C ASP A 3 -1.21 7.26 5.22
N VAL A 4 -2.43 7.79 5.09
CA VAL A 4 -2.69 9.12 4.50
C VAL A 4 -2.05 10.23 5.32
N MET A 5 -2.14 10.17 6.66
CA MET A 5 -1.46 11.13 7.54
C MET A 5 0.05 11.11 7.32
N THR A 6 0.65 9.92 7.28
CA THR A 6 2.08 9.72 7.04
C THR A 6 2.50 10.24 5.65
N ILE A 7 1.72 9.93 4.61
CA ILE A 7 1.97 10.45 3.25
C ILE A 7 1.93 11.98 3.26
N LEU A 8 0.93 12.58 3.91
CA LEU A 8 0.81 14.03 4.01
C LEU A 8 2.02 14.65 4.73
N GLU A 9 2.47 14.06 5.83
CA GLU A 9 3.62 14.53 6.60
C GLU A 9 4.92 14.47 5.80
N LYS A 10 5.15 13.38 5.07
CA LYS A 10 6.39 13.15 4.31
C LYS A 10 6.40 13.86 2.96
N LYS A 11 5.24 14.00 2.30
CA LYS A 11 5.12 14.57 0.94
C LYS A 11 4.59 15.99 0.90
N LYS A 12 4.03 16.49 2.02
CA LYS A 12 3.42 17.82 2.16
C LYS A 12 2.21 18.07 1.23
N LYS A 13 1.72 17.04 0.56
CA LYS A 13 0.54 17.07 -0.31
C LYS A 13 -0.02 15.66 -0.49
N LEU A 14 -1.24 15.57 -1.00
CA LEU A 14 -1.89 14.30 -1.38
C LEU A 14 -2.28 14.32 -2.86
N LYS A 15 -3.02 15.34 -3.29
CA LYS A 15 -3.53 15.44 -4.66
C LYS A 15 -2.42 15.26 -5.71
N GLY A 16 -2.67 14.36 -6.65
CA GLY A 16 -1.79 14.06 -7.78
C GLY A 16 -0.61 13.13 -7.47
N LEU A 17 -0.39 12.72 -6.21
CA LEU A 17 0.61 11.70 -5.89
C LEU A 17 0.23 10.35 -6.51
N LYS A 18 1.22 9.63 -7.02
CA LYS A 18 1.07 8.25 -7.48
C LYS A 18 1.36 7.28 -6.34
N ILE A 19 0.35 6.56 -5.90
CA ILE A 19 0.42 5.53 -4.86
C ILE A 19 0.34 4.17 -5.56
N VAL A 20 1.30 3.29 -5.29
CA VAL A 20 1.36 1.95 -5.87
C VAL A 20 1.29 0.92 -4.76
N PHE A 21 0.25 0.10 -4.76
CA PHE A 21 0.19 -1.10 -3.93
C PHE A 21 0.74 -2.28 -4.74
N VAL A 22 1.68 -3.04 -4.15
CA VAL A 22 2.32 -4.20 -4.78
C VAL A 22 2.04 -5.44 -3.92
N GLY A 23 1.52 -6.51 -4.50
CA GLY A 23 1.23 -7.77 -3.80
C GLY A 23 -0.21 -8.23 -3.96
N ASP A 24 -0.82 -8.70 -2.86
CA ASP A 24 -2.21 -9.16 -2.86
C ASP A 24 -3.18 -7.97 -2.85
N CYS A 25 -3.74 -7.64 -4.01
CA CYS A 25 -4.67 -6.51 -4.13
C CYS A 25 -6.11 -6.87 -3.76
N GLU A 26 -6.39 -8.14 -3.42
CA GLU A 26 -7.72 -8.59 -2.97
C GLU A 26 -7.90 -8.44 -1.45
N ASN A 27 -7.09 -7.62 -0.78
CA ASN A 27 -7.12 -7.44 0.66
C ASN A 27 -7.79 -6.13 1.13
N ASN A 28 -8.07 -6.05 2.43
CA ASN A 28 -8.74 -4.91 3.05
C ASN A 28 -7.93 -3.60 2.98
N VAL A 29 -6.60 -3.67 3.11
CA VAL A 29 -5.70 -2.51 3.05
C VAL A 29 -5.76 -1.88 1.65
N THR A 30 -5.58 -2.68 0.60
CA THR A 30 -5.64 -2.22 -0.80
C THR A 30 -6.97 -1.56 -1.11
N HIS A 31 -8.09 -2.19 -0.74
CA HIS A 31 -9.43 -1.64 -0.99
C HIS A 31 -9.64 -0.30 -0.29
N SER A 32 -9.28 -0.20 1.00
CA SER A 32 -9.44 1.02 1.79
C SER A 32 -8.55 2.15 1.26
N LEU A 33 -7.31 1.82 0.89
CA LEU A 33 -6.34 2.76 0.34
C LEU A 33 -6.79 3.29 -1.03
N ALA A 34 -7.36 2.45 -1.89
CA ALA A 34 -7.91 2.88 -3.17
C ALA A 34 -9.07 3.88 -2.99
N LEU A 35 -10.02 3.57 -2.09
CA LEU A 35 -11.14 4.46 -1.77
C LEU A 35 -10.70 5.81 -1.20
N LEU A 36 -9.72 5.80 -0.30
CA LEU A 36 -9.13 7.03 0.25
C LEU A 36 -8.37 7.81 -0.83
N SER A 37 -7.64 7.11 -1.70
CA SER A 37 -6.89 7.74 -2.79
C SER A 37 -7.81 8.48 -3.75
N ASP A 38 -8.91 7.84 -4.17
CA ASP A 38 -9.92 8.47 -5.04
C ASP A 38 -10.55 9.71 -4.37
N LYS A 39 -10.94 9.60 -3.10
CA LYS A 39 -11.53 10.72 -2.34
C LYS A 39 -10.58 11.91 -2.17
N LEU A 40 -9.28 11.66 -2.04
CA LEU A 40 -8.26 12.68 -1.75
C LEU A 40 -7.49 13.13 -3.01
N GLY A 41 -7.90 12.64 -4.19
CA GLY A 41 -7.30 13.01 -5.47
C GLY A 41 -5.90 12.45 -5.72
N MET A 42 -5.53 11.35 -5.05
CA MET A 42 -4.33 10.57 -5.35
C MET A 42 -4.59 9.61 -6.51
N LYS A 43 -3.55 9.31 -7.29
CA LYS A 43 -3.59 8.32 -8.37
C LYS A 43 -3.22 6.96 -7.81
N PHE A 44 -4.20 6.07 -7.69
CA PHE A 44 -3.99 4.73 -7.18
C PHE A 44 -3.66 3.73 -8.29
N VAL A 45 -2.62 2.94 -8.07
CA VAL A 45 -2.21 1.82 -8.91
C VAL A 45 -2.18 0.55 -8.07
N SER A 46 -2.90 -0.47 -8.52
CA SER A 46 -2.84 -1.82 -7.95
C SER A 46 -1.93 -2.69 -8.81
N CYS A 47 -1.02 -3.40 -8.17
CA CYS A 47 -0.09 -4.32 -8.82
C CYS A 47 -0.13 -5.69 -8.17
N SER A 48 -0.80 -6.62 -8.83
CA SER A 48 -0.98 -7.98 -8.35
C SER A 48 -0.83 -9.03 -9.46
N PRO A 49 -0.54 -10.29 -9.10
CA PRO A 49 -0.67 -11.41 -10.01
C PRO A 49 -2.12 -11.61 -10.44
N LYS A 50 -2.30 -12.27 -11.59
CA LYS A 50 -3.63 -12.65 -12.08
C LYS A 50 -4.38 -13.49 -11.04
N GLY A 51 -5.63 -13.11 -10.75
CA GLY A 51 -6.47 -13.76 -9.75
C GLY A 51 -6.30 -13.22 -8.32
N PHE A 52 -5.53 -12.14 -8.13
CA PHE A 52 -5.38 -11.41 -6.87
C PHE A 52 -5.66 -9.91 -7.08
N GLU A 53 -6.49 -9.57 -8.07
CA GLU A 53 -6.91 -8.20 -8.35
C GLU A 53 -7.89 -7.68 -7.30
N MET A 54 -8.10 -6.36 -7.29
CA MET A 54 -9.12 -5.76 -6.43
C MET A 54 -10.51 -6.31 -6.74
N LYS A 55 -11.34 -6.43 -5.70
CA LYS A 55 -12.72 -6.86 -5.85
C LYS A 55 -13.51 -5.88 -6.72
N ARG A 56 -14.28 -6.42 -7.68
CA ARG A 56 -15.01 -5.64 -8.68
C ARG A 56 -16.00 -4.67 -8.05
N GLU A 57 -16.63 -5.05 -6.94
CA GLU A 57 -17.54 -4.20 -6.16
C GLU A 57 -16.83 -2.97 -5.60
N VAL A 58 -15.59 -3.09 -5.12
CA VAL A 58 -14.79 -1.96 -4.65
C VAL A 58 -14.41 -1.06 -5.82
N VAL A 59 -13.98 -1.65 -6.93
CA VAL A 59 -13.63 -0.88 -8.14
C VAL A 59 -14.81 -0.05 -8.66
N LYS A 60 -16.04 -0.58 -8.56
CA LYS A 60 -17.27 0.14 -8.93
C LYS A 60 -17.60 1.32 -8.01
N MET A 61 -17.08 1.36 -6.78
CA MET A 61 -17.28 2.47 -5.84
C MET A 61 -16.37 3.66 -6.13
N LEU A 62 -15.30 3.47 -6.90
CA LEU A 62 -14.32 4.51 -7.21
C LEU A 62 -14.84 5.41 -8.33
N LYS A 63 -14.75 6.73 -8.13
CA LYS A 63 -15.07 7.71 -9.19
C LYS A 63 -14.03 7.66 -10.31
N ASN A 64 -12.75 7.53 -9.93
CA ASN A 64 -11.64 7.31 -10.84
C ASN A 64 -11.22 5.84 -10.76
N ARG A 65 -11.30 5.12 -11.87
CA ARG A 65 -10.86 3.72 -11.90
C ARG A 65 -9.38 3.61 -11.54
N PRO A 66 -8.99 2.62 -10.71
CA PRO A 66 -7.61 2.36 -10.41
C PRO A 66 -6.91 1.88 -11.67
N VAL A 67 -5.61 2.16 -11.78
CA VAL A 67 -4.80 1.59 -12.86
C VAL A 67 -4.29 0.24 -12.38
N GLU A 68 -4.78 -0.84 -12.97
CA GLU A 68 -4.36 -2.21 -12.67
C GLU A 68 -3.17 -2.59 -13.57
N ILE A 69 -2.02 -2.93 -12.98
CA ILE A 69 -0.79 -3.27 -13.71
C ILE A 69 -0.20 -4.55 -13.14
N GLN A 70 -0.04 -5.59 -13.97
CA GLN A 70 0.51 -6.87 -13.49
C GLN A 70 2.03 -6.83 -13.28
N ASN A 71 2.77 -6.07 -14.08
CA ASN A 71 4.24 -6.02 -14.00
C ASN A 71 4.70 -5.04 -12.91
N PRO A 72 5.36 -5.49 -11.83
CA PRO A 72 5.80 -4.62 -10.74
C PRO A 72 6.73 -3.51 -11.21
N LYS A 73 7.65 -3.81 -12.14
CA LYS A 73 8.60 -2.83 -12.67
C LYS A 73 7.91 -1.69 -13.41
N GLU A 74 6.78 -1.96 -14.06
CA GLU A 74 5.99 -0.93 -14.75
C GLU A 74 5.12 -0.16 -13.76
N ALA A 75 4.51 -0.86 -12.81
CA ALA A 75 3.63 -0.27 -11.80
C ALA A 75 4.35 0.81 -11.00
N VAL A 76 5.57 0.53 -10.54
CA VAL A 76 6.33 1.44 -9.67
C VAL A 76 6.99 2.63 -10.37
N LYS A 77 7.03 2.67 -11.72
CA LYS A 77 7.64 3.80 -12.45
C LYS A 77 7.03 5.13 -12.02
N ASN A 78 7.88 6.08 -11.62
CA ASN A 78 7.44 7.40 -11.14
C ASN A 78 6.49 7.36 -9.93
N ALA A 79 6.48 6.29 -9.14
CA ALA A 79 5.70 6.23 -7.90
C ALA A 79 6.23 7.26 -6.88
N ASP A 80 5.31 7.90 -6.16
CA ASP A 80 5.62 8.73 -5.00
C ASP A 80 5.65 7.90 -3.71
N VAL A 81 4.83 6.86 -3.66
CA VAL A 81 4.66 5.96 -2.51
C VAL A 81 4.52 4.53 -3.04
N ILE A 82 5.29 3.61 -2.48
CA ILE A 82 5.14 2.17 -2.70
C ILE A 82 4.69 1.53 -1.39
N ILE A 83 3.62 0.76 -1.47
CA ILE A 83 3.01 0.07 -0.33
C ILE A 83 2.94 -1.42 -0.66
N THR A 84 3.23 -2.26 0.31
CA THR A 84 2.99 -3.70 0.22
C THR A 84 2.42 -4.21 1.55
N ASP A 85 1.99 -5.46 1.54
CA ASP A 85 1.47 -6.18 2.70
C ASP A 85 1.89 -7.66 2.57
N THR A 86 1.75 -8.38 3.67
CA THR A 86 1.99 -9.81 3.75
C THR A 86 1.30 -10.56 2.62
N TRP A 87 2.03 -11.47 1.97
CA TRP A 87 1.48 -12.29 0.90
C TRP A 87 0.47 -13.33 1.39
N VAL A 88 0.39 -13.58 2.69
CA VAL A 88 -0.52 -14.55 3.32
C VAL A 88 -1.22 -13.83 4.46
N SER A 89 -2.42 -13.34 4.17
CA SER A 89 -3.30 -12.71 5.14
C SER A 89 -3.77 -13.70 6.19
N MET A 90 -4.23 -13.18 7.33
CA MET A 90 -4.96 -13.99 8.32
C MET A 90 -6.20 -14.62 7.67
N GLY A 91 -6.35 -15.93 7.76
CA GLY A 91 -7.40 -16.72 7.11
C GLY A 91 -7.00 -17.40 5.79
N ASP A 92 -5.83 -17.07 5.23
CA ASP A 92 -5.30 -17.66 3.99
C ASP A 92 -4.23 -18.75 4.23
N GLU A 93 -4.12 -19.27 5.46
CA GLU A 93 -3.02 -20.16 5.86
C GLU A 93 -2.99 -21.45 5.04
N SER A 94 -4.16 -21.96 4.65
CA SER A 94 -4.30 -23.13 3.77
C SER A 94 -3.70 -22.90 2.37
N GLN A 95 -3.65 -21.65 1.92
CA GLN A 95 -3.12 -21.24 0.61
C GLN A 95 -1.64 -20.83 0.65
N LYS A 96 -1.02 -20.82 1.83
CA LYS A 96 0.37 -20.35 2.04
C LYS A 96 1.35 -20.90 1.01
N LYS A 97 1.39 -22.23 0.80
CA LYS A 97 2.32 -22.87 -0.15
C LYS A 97 2.12 -22.40 -1.60
N LYS A 98 0.88 -22.12 -2.00
CA LYS A 98 0.56 -21.62 -3.35
C LYS A 98 0.99 -20.16 -3.48
N ARG A 99 0.60 -19.32 -2.52
CA ARG A 99 0.92 -17.88 -2.49
C ARG A 99 2.44 -17.64 -2.52
N LEU A 100 3.21 -18.39 -1.74
CA LEU A 100 4.69 -18.31 -1.72
C LEU A 100 5.37 -18.65 -3.05
N LYS A 101 4.69 -19.33 -3.99
CA LYS A 101 5.22 -19.58 -5.35
C LYS A 101 4.85 -18.47 -6.33
N ILE A 102 3.77 -17.74 -6.07
CA ILE A 102 3.18 -16.77 -7.00
C ILE A 102 3.75 -15.37 -6.77
N PHE A 103 3.87 -14.96 -5.51
CA PHE A 103 4.24 -13.60 -5.15
C PHE A 103 5.74 -13.21 -5.17
N PRO A 104 6.75 -14.12 -5.26
CA PRO A 104 8.14 -13.69 -5.32
C PRO A 104 8.49 -12.60 -6.35
N PRO A 105 7.90 -12.56 -7.56
CA PRO A 105 8.10 -11.47 -8.51
C PRO A 105 7.63 -10.08 -8.02
N TYR A 106 6.77 -10.03 -6.99
CA TYR A 106 6.15 -8.84 -6.41
C TYR A 106 6.84 -8.37 -5.12
N GLN A 107 7.96 -8.97 -4.72
CA GLN A 107 8.75 -8.51 -3.57
C GLN A 107 9.23 -7.06 -3.78
N VAL A 108 9.01 -6.21 -2.78
CA VAL A 108 9.58 -4.88 -2.73
C VAL A 108 11.03 -4.98 -2.23
N ASN A 109 11.97 -4.82 -3.14
CA ASN A 109 13.41 -4.81 -2.90
C ASN A 109 14.06 -3.52 -3.42
N ALA A 110 15.35 -3.30 -3.16
CA ALA A 110 16.02 -2.06 -3.58
C ALA A 110 15.97 -1.86 -5.11
N LYS A 111 16.00 -2.93 -5.90
CA LYS A 111 15.86 -2.83 -7.37
C LYS A 111 14.49 -2.29 -7.77
N LEU A 112 13.42 -2.73 -7.12
CA LEU A 112 12.08 -2.25 -7.40
C LEU A 112 11.90 -0.80 -6.91
N MET A 113 12.36 -0.48 -5.70
CA MET A 113 12.35 0.89 -5.17
C MET A 113 13.15 1.86 -6.05
N GLY A 114 14.27 1.42 -6.63
CA GLY A 114 15.10 2.22 -7.54
C GLY A 114 14.43 2.61 -8.86
N LEU A 115 13.30 1.98 -9.22
CA LEU A 115 12.49 2.36 -10.39
C LEU A 115 11.44 3.44 -10.07
N ALA A 116 11.22 3.74 -8.78
CA ALA A 116 10.35 4.81 -8.33
C ALA A 116 11.05 6.17 -8.40
N LYS A 117 10.37 7.23 -7.94
CA LYS A 117 11.03 8.53 -7.77
C LYS A 117 12.13 8.43 -6.71
N LYS A 118 13.21 9.20 -6.87
CA LYS A 118 14.32 9.24 -5.90
C LYS A 118 13.89 9.55 -4.47
N ASN A 119 12.84 10.36 -4.31
CA ASN A 119 12.27 10.72 -3.02
C ASN A 119 11.03 9.89 -2.65
N ALA A 120 10.76 8.77 -3.34
CA ALA A 120 9.65 7.88 -3.01
C ALA A 120 9.79 7.36 -1.58
N ILE A 121 8.66 7.09 -0.92
CA ILE A 121 8.65 6.46 0.41
C ILE A 121 8.09 5.04 0.28
N PHE A 122 8.56 4.16 1.16
CA PHE A 122 8.07 2.81 1.34
C PHE A 122 7.22 2.72 2.61
N MET A 123 6.08 2.03 2.52
CA MET A 123 5.10 1.85 3.59
C MET A 123 4.64 0.39 3.67
N HIS A 124 4.25 -0.03 4.87
CA HIS A 124 3.83 -1.39 5.17
C HIS A 124 3.01 -1.38 6.47
N CYS A 125 1.80 -1.95 6.44
CA CYS A 125 0.84 -1.88 7.55
C CYS A 125 1.24 -2.67 8.82
N LEU A 126 2.17 -3.62 8.66
CA LEU A 126 2.75 -4.52 9.67
C LEU A 126 1.76 -5.58 10.21
N PRO A 127 2.25 -6.74 10.70
CA PRO A 127 3.66 -7.18 10.74
C PRO A 127 4.22 -7.48 9.34
N ALA A 128 5.53 -7.34 9.17
CA ALA A 128 6.22 -7.67 7.92
C ALA A 128 7.06 -8.96 8.08
N TYR A 129 7.05 -9.79 7.05
CA TYR A 129 7.90 -10.95 6.84
C TYR A 129 9.06 -10.59 5.91
N ARG A 130 10.18 -10.19 6.52
CA ARG A 130 11.45 -9.94 5.82
C ARG A 130 11.86 -11.14 4.96
N GLY A 131 12.29 -10.85 3.72
CA GLY A 131 12.64 -11.84 2.71
C GLY A 131 11.46 -12.37 1.90
N TYR A 132 10.22 -11.99 2.25
CA TYR A 132 9.01 -12.28 1.47
C TYR A 132 8.53 -11.03 0.75
N GLU A 133 7.49 -10.34 1.24
CA GLU A 133 6.96 -9.16 0.57
C GLU A 133 7.93 -7.98 0.52
N VAL A 134 8.89 -7.94 1.45
CA VAL A 134 9.88 -6.87 1.54
C VAL A 134 11.24 -7.40 1.98
N THR A 135 12.32 -6.80 1.49
CA THR A 135 13.70 -7.06 1.93
C THR A 135 14.11 -6.18 3.11
N ASP A 136 15.07 -6.63 3.92
CA ASP A 136 15.63 -5.88 5.06
C ASP A 136 16.09 -4.47 4.65
N GLU A 137 16.86 -4.39 3.55
CA GLU A 137 17.39 -3.14 2.99
C GLU A 137 16.31 -2.09 2.63
N VAL A 138 15.06 -2.51 2.39
CA VAL A 138 13.96 -1.60 2.08
C VAL A 138 13.25 -1.19 3.35
N ILE A 139 12.85 -2.15 4.20
CA ILE A 139 12.06 -1.85 5.39
C ILE A 139 12.86 -1.11 6.47
N ASP A 140 14.17 -1.36 6.55
CA ASP A 140 15.09 -0.66 7.47
C ASP A 140 15.87 0.46 6.74
N GLY A 141 15.57 0.68 5.45
CA GLY A 141 16.25 1.64 4.59
C GLY A 141 15.74 3.08 4.73
N PRO A 142 16.44 4.07 4.14
CA PRO A 142 16.15 5.49 4.32
C PRO A 142 14.83 5.96 3.68
N GLN A 143 14.24 5.16 2.79
CA GLN A 143 12.93 5.45 2.18
C GLN A 143 11.76 4.89 3.00
N SER A 144 12.04 4.03 3.98
CA SER A 144 11.03 3.42 4.84
C SER A 144 10.46 4.43 5.83
N VAL A 145 9.14 4.43 5.97
CA VAL A 145 8.43 5.21 7.00
C VAL A 145 7.46 4.33 7.78
N VAL A 146 7.70 3.01 7.83
CA VAL A 146 6.80 2.02 8.43
C VAL A 146 6.54 2.25 9.92
N PHE A 147 7.51 2.80 10.65
CA PHE A 147 7.33 3.10 12.08
C PHE A 147 6.55 4.39 12.32
N ASP A 148 6.75 5.42 11.49
CA ASP A 148 5.91 6.62 11.51
C ASP A 148 4.47 6.27 11.15
N GLU A 149 4.28 5.39 10.16
CA GLU A 149 2.97 4.83 9.80
C GLU A 149 2.30 4.11 10.97
N ALA A 150 3.05 3.29 11.70
CA ALA A 150 2.57 2.59 12.88
C ALA A 150 2.21 3.56 14.02
N GLU A 151 3.06 4.53 14.32
CA GLU A 151 2.82 5.56 15.34
C GLU A 151 1.58 6.39 15.01
N ASN A 152 1.42 6.78 13.74
CA ASN A 152 0.30 7.58 13.26
C ASN A 152 -1.07 6.90 13.42
N ARG A 153 -1.12 5.58 13.68
CA ARG A 153 -2.36 4.90 14.08
C ARG A 153 -2.93 5.51 15.36
N LEU A 154 -2.10 5.80 16.36
CA LEU A 154 -2.52 6.43 17.61
C LEU A 154 -3.18 7.79 17.36
N HIS A 155 -2.51 8.64 16.58
CA HIS A 155 -2.95 10.01 16.33
C HIS A 155 -4.26 10.05 15.54
N VAL A 156 -4.37 9.26 14.48
CA VAL A 156 -5.59 9.23 13.66
C VAL A 156 -6.76 8.60 14.41
N GLN A 157 -6.52 7.58 15.23
CA GLN A 157 -7.58 6.97 16.05
C GLN A 157 -8.09 7.93 17.13
N LYS A 158 -7.22 8.69 17.79
CA LYS A 158 -7.64 9.76 18.72
C LYS A 158 -8.53 10.79 18.02
N ALA A 159 -8.11 11.26 16.84
CA ALA A 159 -8.89 12.22 16.06
C ALA A 159 -10.25 11.66 15.63
N LEU A 160 -10.29 10.40 15.20
CA LEU A 160 -11.52 9.71 14.81
C LEU A 160 -12.48 9.54 15.99
N MET A 161 -11.99 9.12 17.16
CA MET A 161 -12.82 8.99 18.36
C MET A 161 -13.43 10.33 18.76
N LEU A 162 -12.61 11.40 18.78
CA LEU A 162 -13.10 12.74 19.08
C LEU A 162 -14.17 13.18 18.06
N TYR A 163 -13.94 12.93 16.77
CA TYR A 163 -14.91 13.25 15.72
C TYR A 163 -16.23 12.51 15.94
N ILE A 164 -16.22 11.19 16.18
CA ILE A 164 -17.44 10.40 16.40
C ILE A 164 -18.18 10.88 17.66
N LEU A 165 -17.47 11.18 18.75
CA LEU A 165 -18.09 11.63 20.00
C LEU A 165 -18.69 13.04 19.92
N THR A 166 -18.24 13.86 18.98
CA THR A 166 -18.66 15.28 18.85
C THR A 166 -19.55 15.56 17.64
N SER A 167 -19.56 14.66 16.66
CA SER A 167 -20.44 14.74 15.50
C SER A 167 -21.86 14.35 15.91
N LYS A 168 -22.77 15.33 15.88
CA LYS A 168 -24.22 15.12 15.97
C LYS A 168 -24.79 14.80 14.60
#